data_AF-A0A417FQ62-F1
#
_entry.id   AF-A0A417FQ62-F1
#
_cell.length_a   1.000
_cell.length_b   1.000
_cell.length_c   1.000
_cell.angle_alpha   90.00
_cell.angle_beta   90.00
_cell.angle_gamma   90.00
#
_symmetry.space_group_name_H-M   'P 1'
#
loop_
_entity.id
_entity.type
_entity.pdbx_description
1 polymer ?
#
loop_
_entity_poly.entity_id
_entity_poly.type
_entity_poly.pdbx_seq_one_letter_code
_entity_poly.pdbx_strand_id
1 'polypeptide(L)'
;MREIISEIIEDLEKTKLRYYLTIANTGDADNDSTYLKLANTIDGIIAVLKKGVNEMNNMEKYMEDIAEFACDNTTFGVKKLTGKPTSCIDMPCHECLFDAVEGCSEQRKEWLKMECVDKPVISKSDRAFLDYMVGLKYMVRRTGTGQLSAGFDKPVFDEHVNDWRFPNTKCMSCSGLGIIFPMIKSSDEAPWSIDDLKQLEVCDNYDAF
;
A
#
# COMPACT_ATOMS: atom_id res chain seq x y z
N MET A 1 5.21 -8.58 9.28
CA MET A 1 4.18 -9.56 9.70
C MET A 1 3.51 -10.25 8.51
N ARG A 2 2.99 -9.53 7.50
CA ARG A 2 2.41 -10.14 6.30
C ARG A 2 3.39 -11.03 5.53
N GLU A 3 4.64 -10.59 5.31
CA GLU A 3 5.68 -11.40 4.65
C GLU A 3 5.92 -12.74 5.34
N ILE A 4 6.09 -12.74 6.68
CA ILE A 4 6.27 -13.96 7.48
C ILE A 4 5.06 -14.89 7.34
N ILE A 5 3.84 -14.35 7.35
CA ILE A 5 2.63 -15.18 7.18
C ILE A 5 2.56 -15.75 5.76
N SER A 6 2.95 -14.99 4.73
CA SER A 6 3.05 -15.48 3.35
C SER A 6 4.06 -16.62 3.21
N GLU A 7 5.24 -16.51 3.82
CA GLU A 7 6.25 -17.58 3.86
C GLU A 7 5.70 -18.85 4.56
N ILE A 8 5.03 -18.69 5.70
CA ILE A 8 4.39 -19.80 6.41
C ILE A 8 3.31 -20.47 5.55
N ILE A 9 2.49 -19.68 4.83
CA ILE A 9 1.48 -20.23 3.92
C ILE A 9 2.13 -21.04 2.81
N GLU A 10 3.21 -20.54 2.19
CA GLU A 10 3.96 -21.29 1.16
C GLU A 10 4.49 -22.63 1.68
N ASP A 11 5.07 -22.64 2.87
CA ASP A 11 5.62 -23.86 3.47
C ASP A 11 4.53 -24.87 3.84
N LEU A 12 3.37 -24.39 4.29
CA LEU A 12 2.18 -25.22 4.52
C LEU A 12 1.65 -25.81 3.21
N GLU A 13 1.59 -25.03 2.13
CA GLU A 13 1.18 -25.50 0.80
C GLU A 13 2.14 -26.57 0.25
N LYS A 14 3.46 -26.38 0.39
CA LYS A 14 4.49 -27.38 0.06
C LYS A 14 4.33 -28.67 0.89
N THR A 15 4.03 -28.54 2.17
CA THR A 15 3.81 -29.69 3.07
C THR A 15 2.57 -30.47 2.66
N LYS A 16 1.47 -29.77 2.36
CA LYS A 16 0.23 -30.37 1.86
C LYS A 16 0.47 -31.15 0.56
N LEU A 17 1.23 -30.58 -0.38
CA LEU A 17 1.60 -31.25 -1.63
C LEU A 17 2.36 -32.56 -1.38
N ARG A 18 3.29 -32.57 -0.42
CA ARG A 18 4.02 -33.81 -0.03
C ARG A 18 3.09 -34.90 0.50
N TYR A 19 2.07 -34.54 1.27
CA TYR A 19 1.07 -35.51 1.75
C TYR A 19 0.27 -36.11 0.61
N TYR A 20 -0.21 -35.29 -0.34
CA TYR A 20 -0.91 -35.81 -1.52
C TYR A 20 -0.02 -36.71 -2.39
N LEU A 21 1.25 -36.35 -2.57
CA LEU A 21 2.22 -37.20 -3.27
C LEU A 21 2.46 -38.52 -2.54
N THR A 22 2.45 -38.52 -1.20
CA THR A 22 2.61 -39.75 -0.42
C THR A 22 1.41 -40.67 -0.64
N ILE A 23 0.18 -40.16 -0.50
CA ILE A 23 -1.07 -40.90 -0.76
C ILE A 23 -1.07 -41.54 -2.15
N ALA A 24 -0.65 -40.79 -3.17
CA ALA A 24 -0.63 -41.28 -4.55
C ALA A 24 0.37 -42.43 -4.77
N ASN A 25 1.36 -42.60 -3.89
CA ASN A 25 2.47 -43.55 -4.06
C ASN A 25 2.46 -44.73 -3.08
N THR A 26 1.76 -44.65 -1.93
CA THR A 26 1.77 -45.70 -0.89
C THR A 26 0.74 -46.80 -1.10
N GLY A 27 -0.47 -46.48 -1.55
CA GLY A 27 -1.57 -47.45 -1.72
C GLY A 27 -2.02 -48.12 -0.40
N ASP A 28 -1.70 -47.51 0.74
CA ASP A 28 -2.02 -47.98 2.08
C ASP A 28 -3.21 -47.18 2.62
N ALA A 29 -4.39 -47.79 2.58
CA ALA A 29 -5.65 -47.10 2.88
C ALA A 29 -5.71 -46.45 4.28
N ASP A 30 -5.04 -47.03 5.29
CA ASP A 30 -5.05 -46.51 6.66
C ASP A 30 -4.11 -45.30 6.81
N ASN A 31 -2.92 -45.38 6.22
CA ASN A 31 -1.99 -44.25 6.16
C ASN A 31 -2.52 -43.12 5.27
N ASP A 32 -3.13 -43.45 4.13
CA ASP A 32 -3.70 -42.49 3.19
C ASP A 32 -4.82 -41.66 3.84
N SER A 33 -5.67 -42.30 4.66
CA SER A 33 -6.69 -41.63 5.47
C SER A 33 -6.10 -40.64 6.47
N THR A 34 -4.94 -40.97 7.05
CA THR A 34 -4.24 -40.10 8.01
C THR A 34 -3.64 -38.88 7.32
N TYR A 35 -2.94 -39.07 6.20
CA TYR A 35 -2.38 -37.97 5.41
C TYR A 35 -3.47 -37.04 4.87
N LEU A 36 -4.62 -37.57 4.46
CA LEU A 36 -5.74 -36.78 3.99
C LEU A 36 -6.33 -35.88 5.09
N LYS A 37 -6.48 -36.40 6.31
CA LYS A 37 -6.92 -35.61 7.47
C LYS A 37 -5.94 -34.47 7.76
N LEU A 38 -4.64 -34.75 7.75
CA LEU A 38 -3.59 -33.74 7.95
C LEU A 38 -3.63 -32.66 6.87
N ALA A 39 -3.79 -33.03 5.59
CA ALA A 39 -3.92 -32.08 4.49
C ALA A 39 -5.15 -31.17 4.66
N ASN A 40 -6.30 -31.71 5.03
CA ASN A 40 -7.51 -30.92 5.31
C ASN A 40 -7.35 -29.99 6.53
N THR A 41 -6.63 -30.42 7.56
CA THR A 41 -6.28 -29.54 8.69
C THR A 41 -5.39 -28.38 8.24
N ILE A 42 -4.41 -28.63 7.37
CA ILE A 42 -3.58 -27.58 6.79
C ILE A 42 -4.42 -26.56 6.03
N ASP A 43 -5.43 -27.00 5.27
CA ASP A 43 -6.34 -26.07 4.56
C ASP A 43 -7.10 -25.15 5.54
N GLY A 44 -7.53 -25.67 6.69
CA GLY A 44 -8.14 -24.87 7.75
C GLY A 44 -7.18 -23.83 8.35
N ILE A 45 -5.92 -24.21 8.58
CA ILE A 45 -4.88 -23.30 9.08
C ILE A 45 -4.60 -22.20 8.06
N ILE A 46 -4.42 -22.56 6.78
CA ILE A 46 -4.21 -21.61 5.68
C ILE A 46 -5.39 -20.62 5.60
N ALA A 47 -6.63 -21.08 5.76
CA ALA A 47 -7.79 -20.20 5.74
C ALA A 47 -7.76 -19.16 6.88
N VAL A 48 -7.40 -19.57 8.10
CA VAL A 48 -7.24 -18.66 9.24
C VAL A 48 -6.10 -17.66 9.00
N LEU A 49 -4.96 -18.13 8.51
CA LEU A 49 -3.81 -17.26 8.19
C LEU A 49 -4.14 -16.26 7.09
N LYS A 50 -4.78 -16.69 5.99
CA LYS A 50 -5.23 -15.81 4.90
C LYS A 50 -6.25 -14.77 5.37
N LYS A 51 -7.13 -15.15 6.30
CA LYS A 51 -8.05 -14.20 6.95
C LYS A 51 -7.29 -13.14 7.76
N GLY A 52 -6.31 -13.55 8.56
CA GLY A 52 -5.46 -12.62 9.32
C GLY A 52 -4.61 -11.69 8.44
N VAL A 53 -4.19 -12.13 7.25
CA VAL A 53 -3.49 -11.28 6.26
C VAL A 53 -4.42 -10.22 5.69
N ASN A 54 -5.64 -10.62 5.32
CA ASN A 54 -6.62 -9.75 4.67
C ASN A 54 -7.33 -8.79 5.64
N GLU A 55 -7.38 -9.08 6.94
CA GLU A 55 -8.14 -8.29 7.93
C GLU A 55 -7.25 -7.55 8.95
N MET A 56 -5.98 -7.31 8.63
CA MET A 56 -5.07 -6.61 9.54
C MET A 56 -5.54 -5.16 9.75
N ASN A 57 -5.77 -4.77 11.00
CA ASN A 57 -6.20 -3.40 11.35
C ASN A 57 -4.98 -2.47 11.56
N ASN A 58 -5.24 -1.16 11.65
CA ASN A 58 -4.16 -0.18 11.82
C ASN A 58 -3.40 -0.34 13.15
N MET A 59 -4.05 -0.80 14.22
CA MET A 59 -3.37 -1.06 15.50
C MET A 59 -2.31 -2.15 15.37
N GLU A 60 -2.65 -3.24 14.68
CA GLU A 60 -1.74 -4.36 14.43
C GLU A 60 -0.57 -3.94 13.54
N LYS A 61 -0.84 -3.16 12.47
CA LYS A 61 0.21 -2.72 11.55
C LYS A 61 1.22 -1.78 12.19
N TYR A 62 0.75 -0.83 12.99
CA TYR A 62 1.58 0.25 13.53
C TYR A 62 1.86 0.10 15.03
N MET A 63 1.85 -1.14 15.55
CA MET A 63 1.97 -1.40 16.99
C MET A 63 3.27 -0.82 17.59
N GLU A 64 4.37 -0.85 16.83
CA GLU A 64 5.67 -0.35 17.27
C GLU A 64 5.65 1.18 17.37
N ASP A 65 5.19 1.87 16.32
CA ASP A 65 5.04 3.34 16.33
C ASP A 65 4.11 3.80 17.47
N ILE A 66 2.97 3.11 17.66
CA ILE A 66 2.00 3.45 18.71
C ILE A 66 2.61 3.27 20.10
N ALA A 67 3.41 2.22 20.31
CA ALA A 67 4.12 1.99 21.57
C ALA A 67 5.17 3.08 21.83
N GLU A 68 5.92 3.49 20.81
CA GLU A 68 6.90 4.58 20.90
C GLU A 68 6.23 5.89 21.33
N PHE A 69 5.13 6.30 20.69
CA PHE A 69 4.41 7.51 21.08
C PHE A 69 3.91 7.47 22.54
N ALA A 70 3.46 6.30 22.99
CA ALA A 70 3.01 6.13 24.38
C ALA A 70 4.17 6.25 25.38
N CYS A 71 5.35 5.69 25.06
CA CYS A 71 6.56 5.80 25.88
C CYS A 71 7.07 7.24 25.98
N ASP A 72 6.96 8.01 24.89
CA ASP A 72 7.38 9.42 24.83
C ASP A 72 6.37 10.38 25.47
N ASN A 73 5.26 9.87 26.03
CA ASN A 73 4.14 10.67 26.55
C ASN A 73 3.57 11.65 25.51
N THR A 74 3.71 11.33 24.22
CA THR A 74 3.10 12.09 23.12
C THR A 74 1.84 11.38 22.62
N THR A 75 1.12 12.04 21.73
CA THR A 75 0.02 11.42 20.99
C THR A 75 0.30 11.49 19.50
N PHE A 76 -0.42 10.70 18.70
CA PHE A 76 -0.23 10.67 17.26
C PHE A 76 -1.43 11.25 16.50
N GLY A 77 -1.13 11.85 15.36
CA GLY A 77 -2.06 12.05 14.26
C GLY A 77 -1.76 11.05 13.16
N VAL A 78 -2.56 11.05 12.09
CA VAL A 78 -2.30 10.23 10.90
C VAL A 78 -2.06 11.16 9.73
N LYS A 79 -0.89 11.11 9.09
CA LYS A 79 -0.59 12.04 7.99
C LYS A 79 -1.50 11.75 6.78
N LYS A 80 -2.24 12.75 6.28
CA LYS A 80 -3.20 12.59 5.17
C LYS A 80 -2.53 11.98 3.93
N LEU A 81 -1.28 12.38 3.65
CA LEU A 81 -0.52 11.88 2.51
C LEU A 81 -0.13 10.42 2.68
N THR A 82 0.69 10.10 3.69
CA THR A 82 1.30 8.77 3.85
C THR A 82 0.40 7.77 4.57
N GLY A 83 -0.59 8.24 5.32
CA GLY A 83 -1.49 7.39 6.12
C GLY A 83 -0.83 6.76 7.33
N LYS A 84 0.40 7.17 7.63
CA LYS A 84 1.15 6.66 8.77
C LYS A 84 0.84 7.48 10.02
N PRO A 85 0.88 6.84 11.20
CA PRO A 85 0.84 7.59 12.43
C PRO A 85 2.12 8.43 12.55
N THR A 86 1.98 9.64 13.05
CA THR A 86 3.08 10.59 13.23
C THR A 86 2.77 11.42 14.46
N SER A 87 3.79 11.73 15.26
CA SER A 87 3.66 12.54 16.46
C SER A 87 2.89 13.84 16.18
N CYS A 88 1.95 14.17 17.05
CA CYS A 88 1.20 15.43 16.98
C CYS A 88 2.09 16.67 17.19
N ILE A 89 3.30 16.49 17.72
CA ILE A 89 4.26 17.58 17.93
C ILE A 89 4.90 17.97 16.59
N ASP A 90 5.15 16.99 15.72
CA ASP A 90 5.94 17.15 14.50
C ASP A 90 5.08 17.43 13.25
N MET A 91 3.75 17.32 13.37
CA MET A 91 2.83 17.42 12.25
C MET A 91 1.77 18.50 12.48
N PRO A 92 1.65 19.49 11.57
CA PRO A 92 0.57 20.46 11.61
C PRO A 92 -0.81 19.78 11.52
N CYS A 93 -1.79 20.29 12.28
CA CYS A 93 -3.16 19.71 12.29
C CYS A 93 -3.77 19.61 10.88
N HIS A 94 -3.55 20.59 10.01
CA HIS A 94 -4.10 20.58 8.65
C HIS A 94 -3.58 19.45 7.74
N GLU A 95 -2.44 18.85 8.10
CA GLU A 95 -1.88 17.68 7.44
C GLU A 95 -2.34 16.35 8.05
N CYS A 96 -3.05 16.40 9.19
CA CYS A 96 -3.52 15.22 9.91
C CYS A 96 -4.92 14.78 9.43
N LEU A 97 -5.17 13.49 9.31
CA LEU A 97 -6.48 12.92 8.95
C LEU A 97 -7.60 13.38 9.90
N PHE A 98 -7.25 13.74 11.15
CA PHE A 98 -8.18 14.16 12.21
C PHE A 98 -8.45 15.67 12.26
N ASP A 99 -7.88 16.43 11.31
CA ASP A 99 -7.91 17.91 11.20
C ASP A 99 -9.30 18.55 11.35
N ALA A 100 -10.34 17.87 10.89
CA ALA A 100 -11.67 18.48 10.69
C ALA A 100 -12.68 18.22 11.82
N VAL A 101 -12.28 17.58 12.93
CA VAL A 101 -13.26 17.01 13.87
C VAL A 101 -12.85 17.26 15.32
N GLU A 102 -13.77 17.84 16.11
CA GLU A 102 -13.62 17.91 17.57
C GLU A 102 -13.50 16.49 18.15
N GLY A 103 -12.42 16.22 18.89
CA GLY A 103 -12.19 14.92 19.53
C GLY A 103 -11.28 13.96 18.76
N CYS A 104 -10.00 14.32 18.58
CA CYS A 104 -8.96 13.42 18.02
C CYS A 104 -8.85 12.08 18.76
N SER A 105 -9.26 11.99 20.03
CA SER A 105 -9.20 10.76 20.81
C SER A 105 -10.13 9.66 20.28
N GLU A 106 -11.37 9.99 19.91
CA GLU A 106 -12.32 9.00 19.41
C GLU A 106 -11.97 8.57 17.99
N GLN A 107 -11.57 9.52 17.13
CA GLN A 107 -11.11 9.21 15.78
C GLN A 107 -9.88 8.30 15.77
N ARG A 108 -8.93 8.48 16.70
CA ARG A 108 -7.81 7.53 16.85
C ARG A 108 -8.30 6.13 17.18
N LYS A 109 -9.25 5.98 18.11
CA LYS A 109 -9.80 4.67 18.48
C LYS A 109 -10.52 4.00 17.32
N GLU A 110 -11.27 4.78 16.53
CA GLU A 110 -11.93 4.28 15.33
C GLU A 110 -10.91 3.87 14.28
N TRP A 111 -9.96 4.75 13.96
CA TRP A 111 -8.90 4.50 12.99
C TRP A 111 -8.08 3.24 13.32
N LEU A 112 -7.72 3.04 14.61
CA LEU A 112 -7.01 1.84 15.07
C LEU A 112 -7.76 0.53 14.77
N LYS A 113 -9.10 0.56 14.73
CA LYS A 113 -9.95 -0.60 14.44
C LYS A 113 -10.27 -0.77 12.95
N MET A 114 -10.02 0.26 12.14
CA MET A 114 -10.22 0.17 10.69
C MET A 114 -9.21 -0.80 10.09
N GLU A 115 -9.65 -1.51 9.05
CA GLU A 115 -8.77 -2.27 8.18
C GLU A 115 -7.64 -1.37 7.66
N CYS A 116 -6.43 -1.89 7.67
CA CYS A 116 -5.30 -1.13 7.18
C CYS A 116 -5.30 -1.12 5.65
N VAL A 117 -5.48 0.08 5.08
CA VAL A 117 -5.33 0.30 3.65
C VAL A 117 -3.87 0.61 3.36
N ASP A 118 -3.22 -0.23 2.55
CA ASP A 118 -1.85 0.03 2.11
C ASP A 118 -1.81 1.29 1.26
N LYS A 119 -1.04 2.26 1.73
CA LYS A 119 -0.78 3.51 1.04
C LYS A 119 0.30 3.29 -0.02
N PRO A 120 0.28 4.08 -1.10
CA PRO A 120 1.24 3.93 -2.17
C PRO A 120 2.68 4.15 -1.70
N VAL A 121 3.58 3.32 -2.20
CA VAL A 121 5.04 3.45 -2.06
C VAL A 121 5.67 3.90 -3.38
N ILE A 122 6.90 4.37 -3.33
CA ILE A 122 7.70 4.76 -4.51
C ILE A 122 9.02 3.99 -4.54
N SER A 123 9.46 3.51 -5.69
CA SER A 123 10.76 2.83 -5.77
C SER A 123 11.92 3.82 -5.59
N LYS A 124 13.08 3.33 -5.13
CA LYS A 124 14.33 4.14 -5.05
C LYS A 124 14.63 4.86 -6.36
N SER A 125 14.49 4.15 -7.49
CA SER A 125 14.76 4.68 -8.82
C SER A 125 13.75 5.76 -9.24
N ASP A 126 12.46 5.53 -9.04
CA ASP A 126 11.42 6.51 -9.38
C ASP A 126 11.54 7.76 -8.48
N ARG A 127 11.87 7.57 -7.20
CA ARG A 127 12.12 8.69 -6.27
C ARG A 127 13.31 9.54 -6.73
N ALA A 128 14.40 8.91 -7.15
CA ALA A 128 15.57 9.63 -7.69
C ALA A 128 15.23 10.34 -9.00
N PHE A 129 14.38 9.74 -9.84
CA PHE A 129 13.94 10.34 -11.10
C PHE A 129 13.23 11.69 -10.89
N LEU A 130 12.44 11.83 -9.81
CA LEU A 130 11.76 13.09 -9.47
C LEU A 130 12.72 14.25 -9.17
N ASP A 131 13.99 14.00 -8.84
CA ASP A 131 14.97 15.05 -8.62
C ASP A 131 15.48 15.67 -9.94
N TYR A 132 15.32 14.97 -11.06
CA TYR A 132 15.63 15.49 -12.40
C TYR A 132 14.48 16.26 -13.03
N MET A 133 13.27 16.20 -12.47
CA MET A 133 12.08 16.91 -12.93
C MET A 133 12.05 18.39 -12.51
N VAL A 134 13.15 19.12 -12.73
CA VAL A 134 13.30 20.50 -12.24
C VAL A 134 12.24 21.42 -12.85
N GLY A 135 11.47 22.07 -11.99
CA GLY A 135 10.45 23.06 -12.36
C GLY A 135 9.07 22.46 -12.63
N LEU A 136 8.97 21.15 -12.92
CA LEU A 136 7.69 20.45 -12.97
C LEU A 136 7.13 20.35 -11.55
N LYS A 137 5.80 20.45 -11.42
CA LYS A 137 5.13 20.47 -10.12
C LYS A 137 4.10 19.37 -9.94
N TYR A 138 3.45 18.95 -11.03
CA TYR A 138 2.35 18.02 -10.97
C TYR A 138 2.53 16.89 -11.98
N MET A 139 2.04 15.70 -11.61
CA MET A 139 1.99 14.52 -12.46
C MET A 139 0.60 13.91 -12.48
N VAL A 140 0.21 13.39 -13.64
CA VAL A 140 -1.06 12.70 -13.87
C VAL A 140 -0.83 11.50 -14.78
N ARG A 141 -1.71 10.51 -14.66
CA ARG A 141 -1.85 9.44 -15.64
C ARG A 141 -3.03 9.73 -16.54
N ARG A 142 -2.78 9.74 -17.84
CA ARG A 142 -3.79 10.02 -18.86
C ARG A 142 -4.79 8.88 -18.95
N THR A 143 -6.08 9.19 -18.94
CA THR A 143 -7.15 8.19 -18.97
C THR A 143 -7.15 7.40 -20.28
N GLY A 144 -7.00 8.07 -21.41
CA GLY A 144 -7.11 7.42 -22.72
C GLY A 144 -5.89 6.57 -23.13
N THR A 145 -4.69 6.93 -22.67
CA THR A 145 -3.44 6.29 -23.11
C THR A 145 -2.70 5.54 -22.00
N GLY A 146 -3.07 5.76 -20.74
CA GLY A 146 -2.31 5.27 -19.58
C GLY A 146 -0.94 5.92 -19.41
N GLN A 147 -0.58 6.90 -20.25
CA GLN A 147 0.73 7.55 -20.22
C GLN A 147 0.85 8.53 -19.06
N LEU A 148 2.05 8.63 -18.51
CA LEU A 148 2.39 9.64 -17.51
C LEU A 148 2.71 10.98 -18.18
N SER A 149 2.17 12.04 -17.60
CA SER A 149 2.45 13.40 -18.02
C SER A 149 2.73 14.28 -16.82
N ALA A 150 3.74 15.13 -16.93
CA ALA A 150 4.16 16.06 -15.90
C ALA A 150 4.06 17.50 -16.41
N GLY A 151 3.74 18.45 -15.55
CA GLY A 151 3.61 19.86 -15.93
C GLY A 151 3.94 20.84 -14.82
N PHE A 152 4.16 22.09 -15.22
CA PHE A 152 4.50 23.19 -14.32
C PHE A 152 3.27 23.71 -13.55
N ASP A 153 2.11 23.68 -14.20
CA ASP A 153 0.85 24.17 -13.67
C ASP A 153 -0.06 23.01 -13.28
N LYS A 154 -0.96 23.25 -12.33
CA LYS A 154 -1.92 22.23 -11.87
C LYS A 154 -2.83 21.83 -13.04
N PRO A 155 -2.84 20.56 -13.46
CA PRO A 155 -3.74 20.10 -14.51
C PRO A 155 -5.18 20.09 -14.01
N VAL A 156 -6.11 20.26 -14.95
CA VAL A 156 -7.55 20.25 -14.72
C VAL A 156 -8.13 19.03 -15.43
N PHE A 157 -9.02 18.30 -14.76
CA PHE A 157 -9.73 17.21 -15.40
C PHE A 157 -10.78 17.77 -16.35
N ASP A 158 -10.73 17.38 -17.62
CA ASP A 158 -11.71 17.79 -18.63
C ASP A 158 -12.71 16.67 -18.86
N GLU A 159 -13.92 16.85 -18.34
CA GLU A 159 -15.01 15.87 -18.42
C GLU A 159 -15.46 15.60 -19.87
N HIS A 160 -15.31 16.55 -20.79
CA HIS A 160 -15.74 16.37 -22.18
C HIS A 160 -14.87 15.36 -22.94
N VAL A 161 -13.57 15.31 -22.60
CA VAL A 161 -12.64 14.32 -23.16
C VAL A 161 -12.27 13.22 -22.17
N ASN A 162 -12.86 13.25 -20.97
CA ASN A 162 -12.63 12.32 -19.88
C ASN A 162 -11.13 12.18 -19.53
N ASP A 163 -10.39 13.28 -19.50
CA ASP A 163 -8.93 13.21 -19.34
C ASP A 163 -8.30 14.52 -18.83
N TRP A 164 -7.10 14.43 -18.29
CA TRP A 164 -6.38 15.56 -17.67
C TRP A 164 -5.84 16.55 -18.71
N ARG A 165 -6.01 17.84 -18.51
CA ARG A 165 -5.45 18.88 -19.39
C ARG A 165 -4.58 19.84 -18.61
N PHE A 166 -3.39 20.12 -19.16
CA PHE A 166 -2.53 21.17 -18.65
C PHE A 166 -2.96 22.51 -19.27
N PRO A 167 -3.25 23.55 -18.46
CA PRO A 167 -3.73 24.83 -18.96
C PRO A 167 -2.77 25.50 -19.96
N ASN A 168 -1.48 25.29 -19.77
CA ASN A 168 -0.43 25.76 -20.66
C ASN A 168 0.23 24.54 -21.30
N THR A 169 0.56 24.60 -22.59
CA THR A 169 1.24 23.53 -23.36
C THR A 169 2.64 23.13 -22.84
N LYS A 170 3.03 23.63 -21.65
CA LYS A 170 4.24 23.28 -20.92
C LYS A 170 4.01 22.00 -20.10
N CYS A 171 3.79 20.89 -20.80
CA CYS A 171 3.80 19.56 -20.20
C CYS A 171 4.79 18.66 -20.92
N MET A 172 5.35 17.71 -20.18
CA MET A 172 6.26 16.70 -20.69
C MET A 172 5.54 15.35 -20.63
N SER A 173 5.53 14.64 -21.75
CA SER A 173 5.19 13.21 -21.75
C SER A 173 6.38 12.43 -21.21
N CYS A 174 6.12 11.53 -20.26
CA CYS A 174 7.14 10.63 -19.73
C CYS A 174 7.20 9.30 -20.52
N SER A 175 6.53 9.24 -21.67
CA SER A 175 6.53 8.06 -22.53
C SER A 175 7.94 7.75 -23.04
N GLY A 176 8.33 6.48 -22.99
CA GLY A 176 9.65 6.02 -23.43
C GLY A 176 10.77 6.13 -22.39
N LEU A 177 10.50 6.64 -21.19
CA LEU A 177 11.50 6.75 -20.11
C LEU A 177 11.59 5.48 -19.24
N GLY A 178 10.78 4.45 -19.51
CA GLY A 178 10.75 3.22 -18.72
C GLY A 178 10.21 3.38 -17.30
N ILE A 179 9.68 4.56 -16.96
CA ILE A 179 9.10 4.84 -15.64
C ILE A 179 7.64 4.39 -15.58
N ILE A 180 7.22 3.86 -14.42
CA ILE A 180 5.88 3.31 -14.26
C ILE A 180 5.01 4.03 -13.25
N PHE A 181 5.53 4.57 -12.12
CA PHE A 181 4.76 5.30 -11.11
C PHE A 181 3.35 4.70 -10.84
N PRO A 182 3.27 3.46 -10.31
CA PRO A 182 2.01 2.73 -10.18
C PRO A 182 1.02 3.39 -9.21
N MET A 183 1.50 4.27 -8.33
CA MET A 183 0.67 5.04 -7.41
C MET A 183 -0.21 6.07 -8.11
N ILE A 184 0.20 6.59 -9.27
CA ILE A 184 -0.53 7.61 -10.02
C ILE A 184 -1.54 6.87 -10.92
N LYS A 185 -2.83 6.94 -10.57
CA LYS A 185 -3.90 6.26 -11.32
C LYS A 185 -4.61 7.24 -12.24
N SER A 186 -5.15 6.73 -13.33
CA SER A 186 -6.01 7.55 -14.21
C SER A 186 -7.35 7.89 -13.56
N SER A 187 -7.76 7.13 -12.54
CA SER A 187 -8.99 7.32 -11.77
C SER A 187 -8.81 8.25 -10.56
N ASP A 188 -7.62 8.82 -10.35
CA ASP A 188 -7.40 9.74 -9.22
C ASP A 188 -8.27 10.99 -9.41
N GLU A 189 -8.90 11.46 -8.33
CA GLU A 189 -9.79 12.64 -8.36
C GLU A 189 -8.98 13.96 -8.41
N ALA A 190 -7.69 13.90 -8.11
CA ALA A 190 -6.78 15.04 -8.06
C ALA A 190 -5.40 14.66 -8.64
N PRO A 191 -4.66 15.62 -9.22
CA PRO A 191 -3.31 15.35 -9.68
C PRO A 191 -2.33 15.21 -8.52
N TRP A 192 -1.31 14.37 -8.70
CA TRP A 192 -0.23 14.23 -7.73
C TRP A 192 0.73 15.41 -7.83
N SER A 193 1.10 15.99 -6.70
CA SER A 193 2.24 16.92 -6.67
C SER A 193 3.54 16.12 -6.62
N ILE A 194 4.59 16.63 -7.27
CA ILE A 194 5.91 15.99 -7.24
C ILE A 194 6.48 16.01 -5.82
N ASP A 195 6.21 17.07 -5.04
CA ASP A 195 6.65 17.16 -3.65
C ASP A 195 5.97 16.11 -2.76
N ASP A 196 4.70 15.79 -3.00
CA ASP A 196 4.00 14.72 -2.30
C ASP A 196 4.57 13.35 -2.69
N LEU A 197 4.83 13.11 -3.98
CA LEU A 197 5.46 11.87 -4.45
C LEU A 197 6.84 11.66 -3.80
N LYS A 198 7.59 12.74 -3.55
CA LYS A 198 8.90 12.69 -2.88
C LYS A 198 8.83 12.32 -1.41
N GLN A 199 7.66 12.45 -0.78
CA GLN A 199 7.42 12.11 0.63
C GLN A 199 6.87 10.68 0.81
N LEU A 200 6.59 9.96 -0.28
CA LEU A 200 6.16 8.57 -0.20
C LEU A 200 7.27 7.67 0.37
N GLU A 201 6.85 6.62 1.05
CA GLU A 201 7.77 5.60 1.54
C GLU A 201 8.50 4.92 0.38
N VAL A 202 9.81 4.74 0.55
CA VAL A 202 10.68 4.21 -0.49
C VAL A 202 10.78 2.69 -0.39
N CYS A 203 10.47 1.99 -1.48
CA CYS A 203 10.67 0.55 -1.62
C CYS A 203 11.83 0.21 -2.58
N ASP A 204 12.33 -1.02 -2.52
CA ASP A 204 13.38 -1.50 -3.42
C ASP A 204 12.86 -1.71 -4.86
N ASN A 205 11.70 -2.36 -4.98
CA ASN A 205 10.98 -2.51 -6.24
C ASN A 205 9.46 -2.63 -5.96
N TYR A 206 8.64 -2.38 -6.97
CA TYR A 206 7.17 -2.49 -6.88
C TYR A 206 6.68 -3.94 -6.84
N ASP A 207 7.47 -4.91 -7.32
CA ASP A 207 7.11 -6.33 -7.37
C ASP A 207 7.26 -7.08 -6.03
N ALA A 208 7.48 -6.36 -4.92
CA ALA A 208 7.81 -6.93 -3.61
C ALA A 208 6.72 -6.76 -2.53
N PHE A 209 5.45 -6.60 -2.90
CA PHE A 209 4.33 -6.41 -1.95
C PHE A 209 3.14 -7.32 -2.22
#